data_AF-A0A257QA22-F1
#
_entry.id   AF-A0A257QA22-F1
#
_cell.length_a   1.000
_cell.length_b   1.000
_cell.length_c   1.000
_cell.angle_alpha   90.00
_cell.angle_beta   90.00
_cell.angle_gamma   90.00
#
_symmetry.space_group_name_H-M   'P 1'
#
loop_
_entity.id
_entity.type
_entity.pdbx_description
1 polymer ?
#
loop_
_entity_poly.entity_id
_entity_poly.type
_entity_poly.pdbx_seq_one_letter_code
_entity_poly.pdbx_strand_id
1 'polypeptide(L)'
;SQTAAATLVSGNTYQVTFTAVVTAGSVAVSLGGGTAGTSISASSTVTQTITAGSTQVINFAGSSFTGSIAAVSIVPTTSGSVTANVGGTNGTTRSAAGTYTETIVAGSTQVLTFTGSTFLGTISSVTLEYLAIGLPSVVSTLDYIDGFFVVSEGNTTQFYKSAANDGTSWNALDFASKSAEPDNLGRVKRAVGQLWLLGQYSSEVWTNTGASAFPFARIAGAKLSVGIAAPDSALELDNSIFWIGQDKSGKGIVYRANGFVPQRISTTAIELLLNAVTDMTLLRAWSYQRDGHLFYIITGGDLATSLVYDVTTQVWHERAYTEADGTFSQFHGITYMFANGNHIIGDYET
;
A
#
# COMPACT_ATOMS: atom_id res chain seq x y z
N SER A 1 4.27 -48.47 35.86
CA SER A 1 3.86 -47.58 34.75
C SER A 1 4.32 -46.17 35.07
N GLN A 2 5.03 -45.51 34.17
CA GLN A 2 5.27 -44.05 34.29
C GLN A 2 4.12 -43.34 33.56
N THR A 3 3.47 -42.41 34.27
CA THR A 3 2.26 -41.70 33.85
C THR A 3 2.66 -40.25 33.62
N ALA A 4 2.74 -39.80 32.36
CA ALA A 4 2.91 -38.39 32.03
C ALA A 4 1.56 -37.82 31.55
N ALA A 5 1.18 -36.65 32.06
CA ALA A 5 -0.10 -36.02 31.74
C ALA A 5 0.00 -35.22 30.45
N ALA A 6 -0.72 -35.66 29.41
CA ALA A 6 -0.96 -34.91 28.18
C ALA A 6 -2.48 -34.90 27.91
N THR A 7 -3.04 -33.75 27.51
CA THR A 7 -4.44 -33.65 27.12
C THR A 7 -4.61 -34.25 25.72
N LEU A 8 -5.01 -35.51 25.67
CA LEU A 8 -5.23 -36.26 24.43
C LEU A 8 -6.68 -36.15 23.97
N VAL A 9 -6.91 -36.16 22.66
CA VAL A 9 -8.25 -36.15 22.03
C VAL A 9 -8.46 -37.52 21.38
N SER A 10 -9.57 -38.18 21.69
CA SER A 10 -9.91 -39.49 21.13
C SER A 10 -9.99 -39.42 19.60
N GLY A 11 -9.42 -40.40 18.92
CA GLY A 11 -9.38 -40.50 17.46
C GLY A 11 -8.25 -39.71 16.80
N ASN A 12 -7.59 -38.79 17.52
CA ASN A 12 -6.47 -38.03 16.98
C ASN A 12 -5.19 -38.87 16.99
N THR A 13 -4.36 -38.63 15.98
CA THR A 13 -3.04 -39.25 15.86
C THR A 13 -1.96 -38.32 16.40
N TYR A 14 -0.97 -38.90 17.06
CA TYR A 14 0.15 -38.21 17.70
C TYR A 14 1.46 -38.89 17.33
N GLN A 15 2.50 -38.09 17.09
CA GLN A 15 3.90 -38.53 17.10
C GLN A 15 4.37 -38.60 18.54
N VAL A 16 4.73 -39.78 18.98
CA VAL A 16 5.25 -40.08 20.30
C VAL A 16 6.72 -40.43 20.17
N THR A 17 7.60 -39.58 20.70
CA THR A 17 9.03 -39.83 20.79
C THR A 17 9.39 -40.18 22.23
N PHE A 18 10.14 -41.25 22.44
CA PHE A 18 10.61 -41.62 23.78
C PHE A 18 11.93 -42.39 23.70
N THR A 19 12.72 -42.34 24.77
CA THR A 19 13.92 -43.14 24.94
C THR A 19 13.63 -44.31 25.88
N ALA A 20 13.78 -45.52 25.38
CA ALA A 20 13.71 -46.75 26.18
C ALA A 20 15.12 -47.25 26.48
N VAL A 21 15.40 -47.54 27.74
CA VAL A 21 16.57 -48.32 28.18
C VAL A 21 16.07 -49.68 28.61
N VAL A 22 16.39 -50.72 27.85
CA VAL A 22 15.87 -52.08 28.03
C VAL A 22 16.95 -52.95 28.65
N THR A 23 16.69 -53.48 29.85
CA THR A 23 17.53 -54.49 30.51
C THR A 23 17.01 -55.91 30.25
N ALA A 24 15.68 -56.09 30.19
CA ALA A 24 15.01 -57.32 29.78
C ALA A 24 13.58 -57.05 29.30
N GLY A 25 13.03 -57.95 28.47
CA GLY A 25 11.66 -57.87 27.96
C GLY A 25 11.48 -56.86 26.83
N SER A 26 10.24 -56.40 26.63
CA SER A 26 9.90 -55.38 25.62
C SER A 26 8.80 -54.45 26.13
N VAL A 27 8.72 -53.24 25.59
CA VAL A 27 7.76 -52.20 25.98
C VAL A 27 7.12 -51.55 24.76
N ALA A 28 5.81 -51.31 24.80
CA ALA A 28 5.08 -50.56 23.79
C ALA A 28 4.38 -49.36 24.43
N VAL A 29 4.22 -48.29 23.65
CA VAL A 29 3.49 -47.09 24.06
C VAL A 29 2.06 -47.13 23.52
N SER A 30 1.10 -46.68 24.31
CA SER A 30 -0.30 -46.50 23.93
C SER A 30 -0.83 -45.18 24.49
N LEU A 31 -1.82 -44.59 23.83
CA LEU A 31 -2.43 -43.32 24.20
C LEU A 31 -3.92 -43.54 24.52
N GLY A 32 -4.34 -43.25 25.75
CA GLY A 32 -5.76 -43.33 26.15
C GLY A 32 -6.42 -44.68 25.92
N GLY A 33 -5.68 -45.79 26.07
CA GLY A 33 -6.21 -47.15 25.84
C GLY A 33 -6.41 -47.53 24.36
N GLY A 34 -5.89 -46.73 23.43
CA GLY A 34 -5.86 -47.07 22.00
C GLY A 34 -4.86 -48.18 21.67
N THR A 35 -4.81 -48.58 20.40
CA THR A 35 -3.87 -49.58 19.88
C THR A 35 -2.44 -49.18 20.23
N ALA A 36 -1.68 -50.11 20.83
CA ALA A 36 -0.29 -49.88 21.17
C ALA A 36 0.58 -49.79 19.90
N GLY A 37 1.63 -48.99 19.98
CA GLY A 37 2.69 -48.94 18.98
C GLY A 37 3.52 -50.20 18.94
N THR A 38 4.50 -50.20 18.06
CA THR A 38 5.51 -51.25 17.94
C THR A 38 6.27 -51.42 19.26
N SER A 39 6.38 -52.67 19.71
CA SER A 39 7.13 -53.05 20.91
C SER A 39 8.64 -52.88 20.71
N ILE A 40 9.31 -52.31 21.70
CA ILE A 40 10.75 -52.06 21.70
C ILE A 40 11.43 -53.00 22.69
N SER A 41 12.39 -53.79 22.21
CA SER A 41 13.14 -54.79 22.99
C SER A 41 14.64 -54.47 23.11
N ALA A 42 15.11 -53.38 22.50
CA ALA A 42 16.48 -52.92 22.57
C ALA A 42 16.53 -51.42 22.92
N SER A 43 17.53 -51.02 23.70
CA SER A 43 17.69 -49.63 24.14
C SER A 43 17.84 -48.68 22.94
N SER A 44 16.89 -47.75 22.80
CA SER A 44 16.83 -46.83 21.65
C SER A 44 15.91 -45.65 21.93
N THR A 45 16.10 -44.57 21.18
CA THR A 45 15.11 -43.50 21.04
C THR A 45 14.26 -43.78 19.82
N VAL A 46 12.93 -43.83 20.01
CA VAL A 46 11.98 -44.22 18.98
C VAL A 46 10.92 -43.14 18.84
N THR A 47 10.59 -42.79 17.60
CA THR A 47 9.42 -41.97 17.25
C THR A 47 8.39 -42.85 16.57
N GLN A 48 7.16 -42.87 17.08
CA GLN A 48 6.05 -43.65 16.52
C GLN A 48 4.80 -42.80 16.38
N THR A 49 3.97 -43.14 15.41
CA THR A 49 2.67 -42.50 15.18
C THR A 49 1.57 -43.33 15.84
N ILE A 50 0.90 -42.79 16.86
CA ILE A 50 -0.08 -43.49 17.70
C ILE A 50 -1.41 -42.74 17.71
N THR A 51 -2.52 -43.44 17.49
CA THR A 51 -3.87 -42.87 17.62
C THR A 51 -4.39 -43.05 19.04
N ALA A 52 -4.87 -41.95 19.65
CA ALA A 52 -5.42 -42.00 20.99
C ALA A 52 -6.82 -42.64 21.01
N GLY A 53 -7.04 -43.60 21.91
CA GLY A 53 -8.34 -44.26 22.07
C GLY A 53 -9.35 -43.44 22.89
N SER A 54 -8.87 -42.66 23.85
CA SER A 54 -9.69 -41.82 24.74
C SER A 54 -8.89 -40.65 25.30
N THR A 55 -9.58 -39.76 26.01
CA THR A 55 -9.03 -38.54 26.63
C THR A 55 -8.30 -38.84 27.95
N GLN A 56 -7.31 -39.76 27.98
CA GLN A 56 -6.54 -40.10 29.20
C GLN A 56 -5.11 -40.62 28.92
N VAL A 57 -4.33 -40.73 30.00
CA VAL A 57 -2.88 -40.99 30.18
C VAL A 57 -2.12 -41.79 29.09
N ILE A 58 -0.87 -41.38 28.84
CA ILE A 58 0.18 -42.13 28.16
C ILE A 58 0.54 -43.40 28.95
N ASN A 59 0.45 -44.55 28.32
CA ASN A 59 0.78 -45.81 28.97
C ASN A 59 1.90 -46.56 28.25
N PHE A 60 2.96 -46.88 29.00
CA PHE A 60 4.02 -47.78 28.58
C PHE A 60 3.81 -49.14 29.25
N ALA A 61 3.55 -50.17 28.45
CA ALA A 61 3.25 -51.51 28.95
C ALA A 61 3.99 -52.58 28.14
N GLY A 62 4.34 -53.67 28.82
CA GLY A 62 4.93 -54.85 28.23
C GLY A 62 5.08 -55.95 29.27
N SER A 63 4.82 -57.20 28.88
CA SER A 63 5.01 -58.35 29.77
C SER A 63 6.50 -58.52 30.04
N SER A 64 6.91 -58.44 31.32
CA SER A 64 8.28 -58.65 31.77
C SER A 64 9.29 -57.57 31.36
N PHE A 65 8.85 -56.33 31.10
CA PHE A 65 9.76 -55.21 30.86
C PHE A 65 10.53 -54.82 32.13
N THR A 66 11.85 -54.90 32.07
CA THR A 66 12.77 -54.37 33.09
C THR A 66 13.65 -53.33 32.42
N GLY A 67 13.58 -52.08 32.88
CA GLY A 67 14.27 -50.96 32.26
C GLY A 67 13.72 -49.61 32.69
N SER A 68 14.07 -48.55 31.96
CA SER A 68 13.56 -47.19 32.18
C SER A 68 13.05 -46.56 30.89
N ILE A 69 12.12 -45.62 31.04
CA ILE A 69 11.59 -44.77 29.96
C ILE A 69 11.91 -43.33 30.34
N ALA A 70 12.43 -42.56 29.40
CA ALA A 70 12.77 -41.15 29.56
C ALA A 70 12.47 -40.36 28.28
N ALA A 71 12.58 -39.02 28.38
CA ALA A 71 12.46 -38.10 27.25
C ALA A 71 11.18 -38.28 26.40
N VAL A 72 10.04 -38.52 27.06
CA VAL A 72 8.75 -38.68 26.37
C VAL A 72 8.27 -37.33 25.84
N SER A 73 8.10 -37.23 24.53
CA SER A 73 7.53 -36.08 23.82
C SER A 73 6.36 -36.54 22.96
N ILE A 74 5.29 -35.76 22.95
CA ILE A 74 4.08 -36.04 22.18
C ILE A 74 3.69 -34.80 21.39
N VAL A 75 3.56 -34.97 20.08
CA VAL A 75 3.17 -33.91 19.15
C VAL A 75 1.99 -34.41 18.32
N PRO A 76 0.85 -33.70 18.25
CA PRO A 76 -0.26 -34.09 17.38
C PRO A 76 0.19 -34.15 15.91
N THR A 77 -0.16 -35.21 15.17
CA THR A 77 0.26 -35.37 13.75
C THR A 77 -0.78 -34.95 12.73
N THR A 78 -2.08 -34.91 13.07
CA THR A 78 -3.14 -34.10 12.43
C THR A 78 -4.53 -34.49 12.94
N SER A 79 -5.41 -33.50 13.09
CA SER A 79 -6.83 -33.54 12.68
C SER A 79 -7.48 -32.24 13.12
N GLY A 80 -7.06 -31.16 12.48
CA GLY A 80 -7.77 -29.90 12.57
C GLY A 80 -7.60 -29.14 11.28
N SER A 81 -8.67 -28.55 10.78
CA SER A 81 -8.62 -27.71 9.60
C SER A 81 -8.90 -26.28 9.98
N VAL A 82 -8.31 -25.34 9.25
CA VAL A 82 -8.60 -23.91 9.39
C VAL A 82 -9.05 -23.38 8.04
N THR A 83 -10.07 -22.53 8.06
CA THR A 83 -10.58 -21.85 6.87
C THR A 83 -10.62 -20.36 7.17
N ALA A 84 -10.02 -19.55 6.30
CA ALA A 84 -10.19 -18.11 6.35
C ALA A 84 -11.62 -17.76 5.90
N ASN A 85 -12.25 -16.80 6.56
CA ASN A 85 -13.52 -16.23 6.16
C ASN A 85 -13.38 -14.71 6.12
N VAL A 86 -13.72 -14.10 4.98
CA VAL A 86 -13.70 -12.65 4.80
C VAL A 86 -15.12 -12.19 4.53
N GLY A 87 -15.68 -11.43 5.46
CA GLY A 87 -16.99 -10.82 5.25
C GLY A 87 -18.17 -11.78 5.10
N GLY A 88 -18.05 -13.01 5.60
CA GLY A 88 -19.05 -14.06 5.40
C GLY A 88 -18.73 -15.03 4.25
N THR A 89 -17.72 -14.75 3.42
CA THR A 89 -17.27 -15.64 2.34
C THR A 89 -16.14 -16.55 2.84
N ASN A 90 -16.31 -17.87 2.74
CA ASN A 90 -15.26 -18.84 3.08
C ASN A 90 -14.21 -18.95 1.98
N GLY A 91 -12.93 -18.93 2.37
CA GLY A 91 -11.79 -19.31 1.55
C GLY A 91 -11.58 -20.82 1.52
N THR A 92 -10.37 -21.24 1.19
CA THR A 92 -10.03 -22.66 1.07
C THR A 92 -9.65 -23.23 2.42
N THR A 93 -10.27 -24.34 2.81
CA THR A 93 -9.90 -25.09 4.02
C THR A 93 -8.49 -25.67 3.92
N ARG A 94 -7.65 -25.41 4.93
CA ARG A 94 -6.27 -25.89 5.04
C ARG A 94 -6.15 -26.89 6.20
N SER A 95 -5.60 -28.06 5.90
CA SER A 95 -5.41 -29.16 6.86
C SER A 95 -3.95 -29.63 6.96
N ALA A 96 -3.05 -28.98 6.21
CA ALA A 96 -1.62 -29.23 6.22
C ALA A 96 -0.87 -27.96 6.66
N ALA A 97 0.32 -28.13 7.21
CA ALA A 97 1.19 -27.01 7.53
C ALA A 97 1.78 -26.42 6.25
N GLY A 98 1.82 -25.09 6.15
CA GLY A 98 2.40 -24.38 5.01
C GLY A 98 2.00 -22.90 4.96
N THR A 99 2.60 -22.18 4.02
CA THR A 99 2.20 -20.82 3.65
C THR A 99 1.21 -20.90 2.49
N TYR A 100 0.08 -20.21 2.62
CA TYR A 100 -0.97 -20.20 1.61
C TYR A 100 -1.30 -18.76 1.21
N THR A 101 -1.49 -18.55 -0.10
CA THR A 101 -2.01 -17.30 -0.66
C THR A 101 -3.32 -17.60 -1.37
N GLU A 102 -4.35 -16.81 -1.09
CA GLU A 102 -5.65 -16.92 -1.77
C GLU A 102 -6.33 -15.55 -1.86
N THR A 103 -7.14 -15.37 -2.90
CA THR A 103 -8.01 -14.20 -3.05
C THR A 103 -9.42 -14.58 -2.64
N ILE A 104 -9.98 -13.89 -1.66
CA ILE A 104 -11.37 -14.07 -1.20
C ILE A 104 -12.10 -12.76 -1.43
N VAL A 105 -13.18 -12.79 -2.22
CA VAL A 105 -14.07 -11.64 -2.38
C VAL A 105 -14.94 -11.52 -1.13
N ALA A 106 -14.73 -10.44 -0.38
CA ALA A 106 -15.46 -10.18 0.86
C ALA A 106 -16.97 -10.09 0.59
N GLY A 107 -17.78 -10.65 1.51
CA GLY A 107 -19.22 -10.52 1.48
C GLY A 107 -19.71 -9.21 2.10
N SER A 108 -20.52 -9.30 3.14
CA SER A 108 -21.21 -8.16 3.76
C SER A 108 -20.33 -7.26 4.66
N THR A 109 -19.14 -7.73 5.05
CA THR A 109 -18.22 -6.95 5.92
C THR A 109 -16.76 -7.15 5.48
N GLN A 110 -15.84 -6.33 6.00
CA GLN A 110 -14.39 -6.47 5.73
C GLN A 110 -13.65 -7.19 6.88
N VAL A 111 -14.38 -7.94 7.70
CA VAL A 111 -13.79 -8.65 8.84
C VAL A 111 -13.17 -9.96 8.36
N LEU A 112 -11.87 -10.13 8.61
CA LEU A 112 -11.20 -11.42 8.49
C LEU A 112 -11.38 -12.21 9.78
N THR A 113 -11.88 -13.43 9.66
CA THR A 113 -11.94 -14.41 10.74
C THR A 113 -11.33 -15.72 10.27
N PHE A 114 -10.83 -16.52 11.21
CA PHE A 114 -10.40 -17.89 10.94
C PHE A 114 -11.29 -18.84 11.71
N THR A 115 -11.99 -19.72 10.99
CA THR A 115 -12.83 -20.76 11.59
C THR A 115 -12.10 -22.08 11.49
N GLY A 116 -11.86 -22.71 12.65
CA GLY A 116 -11.23 -24.02 12.72
C GLY A 116 -12.19 -25.11 13.17
N SER A 117 -12.08 -26.30 12.59
CA SER A 117 -12.61 -27.53 13.17
C SER A 117 -11.44 -28.27 13.80
N THR A 118 -11.47 -28.47 15.12
CA THR A 118 -10.43 -29.21 15.88
C THR A 118 -8.99 -28.72 15.62
N PHE A 119 -8.83 -27.48 15.16
CA PHE A 119 -7.54 -26.86 14.85
C PHE A 119 -6.74 -26.56 16.12
N LEU A 120 -5.56 -27.17 16.24
CA LEU A 120 -4.63 -26.99 17.37
C LEU A 120 -3.30 -26.34 16.93
N GLY A 121 -3.24 -25.84 15.69
CA GLY A 121 -2.06 -25.15 15.15
C GLY A 121 -2.02 -23.67 15.51
N THR A 122 -0.93 -23.00 15.14
CA THR A 122 -0.80 -21.54 15.25
C THR A 122 -0.94 -20.93 13.86
N ILE A 123 -1.71 -19.85 13.74
CA ILE A 123 -1.71 -18.98 12.57
C ILE A 123 -0.72 -17.85 12.88
N SER A 124 0.38 -17.80 12.13
CA SER A 124 1.40 -16.74 12.27
C SER A 124 1.47 -15.91 11.00
N SER A 125 1.67 -14.60 11.15
CA SER A 125 1.95 -13.67 10.04
C SER A 125 0.85 -13.59 8.98
N VAL A 126 -0.34 -13.14 9.38
CA VAL A 126 -1.43 -12.83 8.44
C VAL A 126 -1.17 -11.47 7.81
N THR A 127 -0.92 -11.44 6.50
CA THR A 127 -0.86 -10.21 5.71
C THR A 127 -2.13 -10.09 4.88
N LEU A 128 -2.78 -8.94 4.97
CA LEU A 128 -3.92 -8.59 4.13
C LEU A 128 -3.48 -7.60 3.07
N GLU A 129 -3.82 -7.89 1.83
CA GLU A 129 -3.67 -6.95 0.72
C GLU A 129 -5.07 -6.60 0.22
N TYR A 130 -5.44 -5.32 0.32
CA TYR A 130 -6.66 -4.81 -0.27
C TYR A 130 -6.46 -4.73 -1.79
N LEU A 131 -7.02 -5.69 -2.53
CA LEU A 131 -7.17 -5.56 -3.96
C LEU A 131 -8.34 -4.60 -4.20
N ALA A 132 -8.03 -3.32 -4.39
CA ALA A 132 -9.01 -2.35 -4.84
C ALA A 132 -9.50 -2.77 -6.23
N ILE A 133 -10.63 -3.48 -6.27
CA ILE A 133 -11.27 -3.86 -7.53
C ILE A 133 -11.60 -2.57 -8.27
N GLY A 134 -11.06 -2.41 -9.48
CA GLY A 134 -11.35 -1.28 -10.36
C GLY A 134 -10.38 -0.10 -10.30
N LEU A 135 -9.37 -0.10 -9.43
CA LEU A 135 -8.23 0.82 -9.57
C LEU A 135 -7.26 0.31 -10.66
N PRO A 136 -6.51 1.22 -11.32
CA PRO A 136 -5.48 0.83 -12.26
C PRO A 136 -4.33 0.09 -11.57
N SER A 137 -3.55 -0.63 -12.37
CA SER A 137 -2.40 -1.41 -11.90
C SER A 137 -1.29 -0.56 -11.26
N VAL A 138 -1.16 0.69 -11.71
CA VAL A 138 -0.23 1.67 -11.17
C VAL A 138 -0.95 3.01 -11.02
N VAL A 139 -1.31 3.38 -9.79
CA VAL A 139 -1.84 4.71 -9.49
C VAL A 139 -0.68 5.70 -9.39
N SER A 140 -0.73 6.80 -10.14
CA SER A 140 0.35 7.79 -10.17
C SER A 140 0.01 9.09 -9.43
N THR A 141 -1.18 9.65 -9.65
CA THR A 141 -1.63 10.88 -8.98
C THR A 141 -3.08 10.76 -8.56
N LEU A 142 -3.49 11.55 -7.57
CA LEU A 142 -4.85 11.60 -7.04
C LEU A 142 -5.27 13.06 -6.82
N ASP A 143 -6.53 13.36 -7.14
CA ASP A 143 -7.19 14.60 -6.72
C ASP A 143 -8.68 14.34 -6.43
N TYR A 144 -9.38 15.33 -5.87
CA TYR A 144 -10.79 15.26 -5.55
C TYR A 144 -11.56 16.41 -6.18
N ILE A 145 -12.63 16.10 -6.91
CA ILE A 145 -13.47 17.09 -7.60
C ILE A 145 -14.92 16.63 -7.67
N ASP A 146 -15.85 17.52 -7.35
CA ASP A 146 -17.30 17.34 -7.50
C ASP A 146 -17.88 16.03 -6.96
N GLY A 147 -17.36 15.56 -5.82
CA GLY A 147 -17.82 14.30 -5.21
C GLY A 147 -17.05 13.06 -5.64
N PHE A 148 -16.02 13.17 -6.48
CA PHE A 148 -15.27 12.03 -6.99
C PHE A 148 -13.79 12.15 -6.63
N PHE A 149 -13.21 11.04 -6.16
CA PHE A 149 -11.76 10.86 -6.20
C PHE A 149 -11.38 10.49 -7.63
N VAL A 150 -10.34 11.13 -8.15
CA VAL A 150 -9.87 10.91 -9.52
C VAL A 150 -8.41 10.54 -9.45
N VAL A 151 -8.03 9.46 -10.13
CA VAL A 151 -6.63 9.00 -10.20
C VAL A 151 -6.13 8.88 -11.63
N SER A 152 -4.85 9.14 -11.85
CA SER A 152 -4.16 8.77 -13.10
C SER A 152 -3.57 7.37 -13.03
N GLU A 153 -3.63 6.64 -14.14
CA GLU A 153 -2.85 5.42 -14.31
C GLU A 153 -1.46 5.76 -14.87
N GLY A 154 -0.42 5.32 -14.15
CA GLY A 154 0.97 5.60 -14.47
C GLY A 154 1.36 5.10 -15.86
N ASN A 155 2.10 5.93 -16.60
CA ASN A 155 2.58 5.63 -17.96
C ASN A 155 1.47 5.35 -18.99
N THR A 156 0.26 5.87 -18.78
CA THR A 156 -0.86 5.77 -19.74
C THR A 156 -1.54 7.11 -19.94
N THR A 157 -2.53 7.19 -20.83
CA THR A 157 -3.41 8.35 -21.01
C THR A 157 -4.66 8.30 -20.12
N GLN A 158 -4.80 7.25 -19.30
CA GLN A 158 -6.05 6.91 -18.62
C GLN A 158 -6.15 7.55 -17.24
N PHE A 159 -7.39 7.90 -16.88
CA PHE A 159 -7.75 8.30 -15.54
C PHE A 159 -9.06 7.65 -15.13
N TYR A 160 -9.20 7.39 -13.84
CA TYR A 160 -10.30 6.65 -13.24
C TYR A 160 -10.99 7.55 -12.23
N LYS A 161 -12.27 7.28 -11.97
CA LYS A 161 -13.01 7.92 -10.87
C LYS A 161 -13.50 6.89 -9.86
N SER A 162 -13.66 7.31 -8.62
CA SER A 162 -14.33 6.53 -7.59
C SER A 162 -15.85 6.52 -7.78
N ALA A 163 -16.55 5.78 -6.92
CA ALA A 163 -17.95 6.03 -6.64
C ALA A 163 -18.15 7.43 -6.01
N ALA A 164 -19.37 7.96 -6.13
CA ALA A 164 -19.69 9.29 -5.63
C ALA A 164 -19.57 9.34 -4.08
N ASN A 165 -18.74 10.26 -3.60
CA ASN A 165 -18.39 10.51 -2.19
C ASN A 165 -17.79 9.30 -1.46
N ASP A 166 -17.31 8.29 -2.19
CA ASP A 166 -16.73 7.08 -1.62
C ASP A 166 -15.42 6.75 -2.36
N GLY A 167 -14.29 7.15 -1.77
CA GLY A 167 -12.95 6.88 -2.29
C GLY A 167 -12.47 5.43 -2.09
N THR A 168 -13.27 4.58 -1.45
CA THR A 168 -12.94 3.15 -1.24
C THR A 168 -13.56 2.24 -2.29
N SER A 169 -14.54 2.74 -3.05
CA SER A 169 -15.28 1.99 -4.07
C SER A 169 -14.95 2.47 -5.48
N TRP A 170 -14.53 1.55 -6.34
CA TRP A 170 -14.08 1.82 -7.70
C TRP A 170 -14.66 0.78 -8.67
N ASN A 171 -14.95 1.18 -9.91
CA ASN A 171 -15.42 0.28 -10.95
C ASN A 171 -14.39 0.26 -12.08
N ALA A 172 -13.99 -0.93 -12.51
CA ALA A 172 -13.00 -1.11 -13.58
C ALA A 172 -13.41 -0.50 -14.93
N LEU A 173 -14.70 -0.21 -15.13
CA LEU A 173 -15.22 0.46 -16.34
C LEU A 173 -15.34 1.97 -16.18
N ASP A 174 -15.13 2.52 -14.99
CA ASP A 174 -15.22 3.96 -14.69
C ASP A 174 -13.90 4.68 -15.00
N PHE A 175 -13.48 4.59 -16.25
CA PHE A 175 -12.30 5.29 -16.77
C PHE A 175 -12.59 6.08 -18.03
N ALA A 176 -11.75 7.09 -18.28
CA ALA A 176 -11.67 7.79 -19.54
C ALA A 176 -10.21 8.07 -19.92
N SER A 177 -9.99 8.53 -21.15
CA SER A 177 -8.65 8.77 -21.67
C SER A 177 -8.50 10.19 -22.21
N LYS A 178 -7.35 10.78 -21.91
CA LYS A 178 -6.83 11.93 -22.63
C LYS A 178 -6.62 11.54 -24.10
N SER A 179 -7.25 12.25 -25.04
CA SER A 179 -7.42 11.77 -26.42
C SER A 179 -7.20 12.82 -27.52
N ALA A 180 -7.15 14.11 -27.21
CA ALA A 180 -6.92 15.17 -28.18
C ALA A 180 -5.48 15.20 -28.69
N GLU A 181 -4.51 14.95 -27.81
CA GLU A 181 -3.12 14.66 -28.15
C GLU A 181 -2.62 13.59 -27.17
N PRO A 182 -2.61 12.31 -27.58
CA PRO A 182 -2.25 11.21 -26.68
C PRO A 182 -0.77 11.28 -26.25
N ASP A 183 -0.55 11.39 -24.95
CA ASP A 183 0.74 11.27 -24.27
C ASP A 183 0.50 10.78 -22.84
N ASN A 184 1.55 10.33 -22.16
CA ASN A 184 1.43 9.81 -20.80
C ASN A 184 0.94 10.90 -19.86
N LEU A 185 -0.05 10.57 -19.04
CA LEU A 185 -0.64 11.48 -18.07
C LEU A 185 0.33 11.68 -16.91
N GLY A 186 0.86 12.89 -16.78
CA GLY A 186 1.77 13.25 -15.69
C GLY A 186 1.01 13.56 -14.40
N ARG A 187 -0.14 14.24 -14.48
CA ARG A 187 -0.98 14.53 -13.31
C ARG A 187 -2.44 14.78 -13.67
N VAL A 188 -3.34 14.27 -12.82
CA VAL A 188 -4.69 14.83 -12.68
C VAL A 188 -4.69 15.91 -11.59
N LYS A 189 -5.23 17.08 -11.90
CA LYS A 189 -5.30 18.20 -10.95
C LYS A 189 -6.66 18.86 -11.00
N ARG A 190 -7.34 18.94 -9.86
CA ARG A 190 -8.46 19.86 -9.69
C ARG A 190 -7.89 21.27 -9.62
N ALA A 191 -8.30 22.14 -10.54
CA ALA A 191 -8.00 23.56 -10.48
C ALA A 191 -9.15 24.41 -11.03
N VAL A 192 -9.50 25.48 -10.32
CA VAL A 192 -10.48 26.50 -10.76
C VAL A 192 -11.85 25.88 -11.13
N GLY A 193 -12.27 24.86 -10.37
CA GLY A 193 -13.53 24.14 -10.59
C GLY A 193 -13.54 23.20 -11.79
N GLN A 194 -12.38 22.89 -12.37
CA GLN A 194 -12.25 21.99 -13.51
C GLN A 194 -11.16 20.94 -13.25
N LEU A 195 -11.23 19.84 -13.99
CA LEU A 195 -10.25 18.77 -13.95
C LEU A 195 -9.22 19.00 -15.06
N TRP A 196 -7.99 19.28 -14.67
CA TRP A 196 -6.85 19.45 -15.57
C TRP A 196 -6.11 18.12 -15.70
N LEU A 197 -6.10 17.59 -16.91
CA LEU A 197 -5.31 16.41 -17.28
C LEU A 197 -4.00 16.90 -17.90
N LEU A 198 -2.97 17.00 -17.05
CA LEU A 198 -1.64 17.48 -17.44
C LEU A 198 -0.83 16.28 -17.94
N GLY A 199 -0.75 16.13 -19.27
CA GLY A 199 0.04 15.10 -19.92
C GLY A 199 1.51 15.46 -20.00
N GLN A 200 2.32 14.55 -20.53
CA GLN A 200 3.75 14.75 -20.65
C GLN A 200 4.09 15.96 -21.52
N TYR A 201 3.45 16.12 -22.68
CA TYR A 201 3.74 17.16 -23.67
C TYR A 201 2.54 18.07 -23.97
N SER A 202 1.36 17.71 -23.51
CA SER A 202 0.12 18.43 -23.79
C SER A 202 -0.88 18.26 -22.65
N SER A 203 -1.83 19.19 -22.51
CA SER A 203 -2.82 19.17 -21.45
C SER A 203 -4.25 19.33 -21.99
N GLU A 204 -5.21 18.76 -21.28
CA GLU A 204 -6.65 18.89 -21.57
C GLU A 204 -7.39 19.32 -20.33
N VAL A 205 -8.41 20.17 -20.49
CA VAL A 205 -9.30 20.55 -19.39
C VAL A 205 -10.67 19.93 -19.57
N TRP A 206 -11.15 19.32 -18.49
CA TRP A 206 -12.38 18.56 -18.41
C TRP A 206 -13.30 19.16 -17.35
N THR A 207 -14.60 19.04 -17.56
CA THR A 207 -15.63 19.53 -16.64
C THR A 207 -16.63 18.42 -16.32
N ASN A 208 -17.23 18.48 -15.13
CA ASN A 208 -18.31 17.61 -14.77
C ASN A 208 -19.61 18.06 -15.45
N THR A 209 -20.13 17.21 -16.34
CA THR A 209 -21.38 17.42 -17.08
C THR A 209 -22.58 16.73 -16.44
N GLY A 210 -22.37 15.93 -15.38
CA GLY A 210 -23.41 15.13 -14.74
C GLY A 210 -23.87 13.92 -15.57
N ALA A 211 -23.15 13.54 -16.62
CA ALA A 211 -23.50 12.38 -17.44
C ALA A 211 -23.44 11.07 -16.62
N SER A 212 -24.42 10.18 -16.85
CA SER A 212 -24.65 9.01 -15.99
C SER A 212 -23.59 7.92 -16.10
N ALA A 213 -23.01 7.74 -17.30
CA ALA A 213 -21.98 6.73 -17.53
C ALA A 213 -20.62 7.19 -16.99
N PHE A 214 -20.17 8.37 -17.42
CA PHE A 214 -18.95 9.00 -16.94
C PHE A 214 -19.18 10.51 -16.88
N PRO A 215 -19.10 11.14 -15.69
CA PRO A 215 -19.57 12.51 -15.48
C PRO A 215 -18.67 13.56 -16.14
N PHE A 216 -17.39 13.27 -16.36
CA PHE A 216 -16.44 14.24 -16.92
C PHE A 216 -16.41 14.20 -18.44
N ALA A 217 -16.43 15.38 -19.06
CA ALA A 217 -16.21 15.54 -20.49
C ALA A 217 -15.20 16.66 -20.74
N ARG A 218 -14.40 16.52 -21.81
CA ARG A 218 -13.45 17.55 -22.24
C ARG A 218 -14.20 18.82 -22.64
N ILE A 219 -13.68 19.97 -22.23
CA ILE A 219 -14.16 21.27 -22.68
C ILE A 219 -13.63 21.52 -24.11
N ALA A 220 -14.53 21.83 -25.04
CA ALA A 220 -14.15 22.11 -26.43
C ALA A 220 -13.20 23.31 -26.50
N GLY A 221 -12.08 23.16 -27.22
CA GLY A 221 -11.05 24.21 -27.35
C GLY A 221 -10.10 24.34 -26.15
N ALA A 222 -10.32 23.61 -25.05
CA ALA A 222 -9.46 23.64 -23.85
C ALA A 222 -8.32 22.62 -23.92
N LYS A 223 -7.58 22.64 -25.04
CA LYS A 223 -6.37 21.84 -25.25
C LYS A 223 -5.15 22.77 -25.24
N LEU A 224 -4.15 22.41 -24.46
CA LEU A 224 -2.88 23.14 -24.37
C LEU A 224 -1.78 22.27 -24.98
N SER A 225 -0.92 22.87 -25.82
CA SER A 225 0.27 22.22 -26.38
C SER A 225 1.47 22.22 -25.41
N VAL A 226 1.19 22.27 -24.11
CA VAL A 226 2.16 22.27 -23.02
C VAL A 226 1.69 21.23 -22.00
N GLY A 227 2.58 20.32 -21.65
CA GLY A 227 2.39 19.31 -20.63
C GLY A 227 3.00 19.72 -19.29
N ILE A 228 3.35 18.72 -18.47
CA ILE A 228 3.97 18.89 -17.16
C ILE A 228 5.26 18.07 -17.05
N ALA A 229 6.32 18.72 -16.58
CA ALA A 229 7.63 18.10 -16.35
C ALA A 229 7.78 17.56 -14.92
N ALA A 230 7.21 18.29 -13.96
CA ALA A 230 7.27 17.98 -12.54
C ALA A 230 5.83 17.84 -12.03
N PRO A 231 5.28 16.61 -11.95
CA PRO A 231 3.89 16.39 -11.56
C PRO A 231 3.49 17.15 -10.29
N ASP A 232 4.32 17.11 -9.26
CA ASP A 232 4.05 17.75 -7.96
C ASP A 232 4.17 19.28 -7.96
N SER A 233 4.53 19.90 -9.09
CA SER A 233 4.53 21.35 -9.26
C SER A 233 3.15 21.96 -9.57
N ALA A 234 2.17 21.15 -10.00
CA ALA A 234 0.85 21.67 -10.34
C ALA A 234 0.10 22.17 -9.10
N LEU A 235 -0.21 23.47 -9.05
CA LEU A 235 -0.85 24.11 -7.90
C LEU A 235 -1.94 25.11 -8.34
N GLU A 236 -3.09 25.08 -7.67
CA GLU A 236 -4.11 26.11 -7.81
C GLU A 236 -3.78 27.26 -6.86
N LEU A 237 -3.66 28.47 -7.40
CA LEU A 237 -3.35 29.70 -6.67
C LEU A 237 -3.90 30.89 -7.47
N ASP A 238 -4.38 31.95 -6.80
CA ASP A 238 -4.85 33.18 -7.46
C ASP A 238 -5.82 32.93 -8.63
N ASN A 239 -6.83 32.08 -8.38
CA ASN A 239 -7.84 31.62 -9.35
C ASN A 239 -7.26 31.08 -10.67
N SER A 240 -6.06 30.52 -10.62
CA SER A 240 -5.31 30.00 -11.74
C SER A 240 -4.61 28.69 -11.34
N ILE A 241 -4.12 27.95 -12.33
CA ILE A 241 -3.18 26.85 -12.13
C ILE A 241 -1.76 27.30 -12.53
N PHE A 242 -0.78 26.87 -11.75
CA PHE A 242 0.66 27.07 -11.97
C PHE A 242 1.34 25.70 -12.06
N TRP A 243 2.31 25.54 -12.96
CA TRP A 243 3.06 24.29 -13.09
C TRP A 243 4.38 24.48 -13.85
N ILE A 244 5.31 23.54 -13.69
CA ILE A 244 6.52 23.44 -14.50
C ILE A 244 6.20 22.59 -15.73
N GLY A 245 6.20 23.22 -16.90
CA GLY A 245 5.81 22.62 -18.16
C GLY A 245 6.96 21.96 -18.92
N GLN A 246 6.57 21.09 -19.84
CA GLN A 246 7.40 20.60 -20.93
C GLN A 246 6.54 20.36 -22.17
N ASP A 247 7.19 20.36 -23.33
CA ASP A 247 6.62 20.06 -24.62
C ASP A 247 7.65 19.30 -25.48
N LYS A 248 7.38 19.15 -26.78
CA LYS A 248 8.29 18.46 -27.71
C LYS A 248 9.59 19.24 -27.99
N SER A 249 9.66 20.51 -27.59
CA SER A 249 10.80 21.41 -27.82
C SER A 249 11.68 21.57 -26.59
N GLY A 250 11.18 21.30 -25.39
CA GLY A 250 11.99 21.35 -24.17
C GLY A 250 11.17 21.25 -22.88
N LYS A 251 11.83 21.51 -21.76
CA LYS A 251 11.26 21.44 -20.42
C LYS A 251 11.80 22.56 -19.52
N GLY A 252 11.22 22.69 -18.33
CA GLY A 252 11.73 23.60 -17.29
C GLY A 252 11.23 25.04 -17.38
N ILE A 253 10.14 25.29 -18.11
CA ILE A 253 9.46 26.59 -18.16
C ILE A 253 8.30 26.57 -17.15
N VAL A 254 8.17 27.62 -16.33
CA VAL A 254 7.06 27.75 -15.38
C VAL A 254 5.92 28.51 -16.06
N TYR A 255 4.72 27.92 -16.02
CA TYR A 255 3.51 28.48 -16.61
C TYR A 255 2.47 28.83 -15.55
N ARG A 256 1.71 29.88 -15.84
CA ARG A 256 0.42 30.22 -15.21
C ARG A 256 -0.66 30.15 -16.28
N ALA A 257 -1.81 29.55 -15.99
CA ALA A 257 -2.93 29.58 -16.92
C ALA A 257 -3.63 30.95 -16.91
N ASN A 258 -3.91 31.50 -18.09
CA ASN A 258 -4.89 32.57 -18.26
C ASN A 258 -6.07 32.01 -19.08
N GLY A 259 -7.12 31.59 -18.37
CA GLY A 259 -8.14 30.71 -18.96
C GLY A 259 -7.50 29.38 -19.41
N PHE A 260 -7.66 29.03 -20.69
CA PHE A 260 -7.05 27.83 -21.29
C PHE A 260 -5.75 28.11 -22.04
N VAL A 261 -5.13 29.27 -21.81
CA VAL A 261 -3.87 29.65 -22.45
C VAL A 261 -2.74 29.60 -21.44
N PRO A 262 -1.69 28.78 -21.64
CA PRO A 262 -0.51 28.80 -20.78
C PRO A 262 0.27 30.10 -21.03
N GLN A 263 0.58 30.83 -19.97
CA GLN A 263 1.42 32.03 -19.99
C GLN A 263 2.72 31.73 -19.26
N ARG A 264 3.85 31.90 -19.95
CA ARG A 264 5.18 31.74 -19.35
C ARG A 264 5.41 32.83 -18.31
N ILE A 265 5.75 32.42 -17.09
CA ILE A 265 6.07 33.33 -15.99
C ILE A 265 7.53 33.23 -15.53
N SER A 266 8.24 32.15 -15.88
CA SER A 266 9.68 32.02 -15.59
C SER A 266 10.53 32.98 -16.42
N THR A 267 11.63 33.43 -15.82
CA THR A 267 12.72 34.11 -16.54
C THR A 267 13.75 33.08 -17.02
N THR A 268 14.62 33.47 -17.95
CA THR A 268 15.73 32.61 -18.40
C THR A 268 16.64 32.15 -17.25
N ALA A 269 16.81 32.97 -16.20
CA ALA A 269 17.61 32.59 -15.03
C ALA A 269 16.96 31.44 -14.26
N ILE A 270 15.65 31.51 -14.04
CA ILE A 270 14.89 30.44 -13.39
C ILE A 270 14.90 29.15 -14.22
N GLU A 271 14.76 29.26 -15.54
CA GLU A 271 14.84 28.10 -16.43
C GLU A 271 16.21 27.44 -16.44
N LEU A 272 17.30 28.21 -16.30
CA LEU A 272 18.63 27.65 -16.19
C LEU A 272 18.79 26.80 -14.92
N LEU A 273 18.28 27.31 -13.79
CA LEU A 273 18.29 26.57 -12.52
C LEU A 273 17.43 25.30 -12.61
N LEU A 274 16.23 25.41 -13.18
CA LEU A 274 15.36 24.24 -13.38
C LEU A 274 15.98 23.21 -14.32
N ASN A 275 16.64 23.62 -15.39
CA ASN A 275 17.30 22.70 -16.32
C ASN A 275 18.57 22.05 -15.77
N ALA A 276 19.15 22.61 -14.71
CA ALA A 276 20.29 22.02 -14.00
C ALA A 276 19.87 20.88 -13.05
N VAL A 277 18.58 20.77 -12.72
CA VAL A 277 18.03 19.70 -11.87
C VAL A 277 18.17 18.35 -12.56
N THR A 278 18.75 17.38 -11.86
CA THR A 278 19.03 16.03 -12.40
C THR A 278 17.74 15.29 -12.77
N ASP A 279 16.76 15.32 -11.87
CA ASP A 279 15.44 14.73 -12.08
C ASP A 279 14.32 15.71 -11.69
N MET A 280 13.73 16.35 -12.70
CA MET A 280 12.63 17.30 -12.52
C MET A 280 11.39 16.68 -11.88
N THR A 281 11.20 15.36 -11.93
CA THR A 281 10.03 14.72 -11.32
C THR A 281 10.05 14.80 -9.79
N LEU A 282 11.23 15.06 -9.20
CA LEU A 282 11.41 15.28 -7.76
C LEU A 282 11.12 16.72 -7.32
N LEU A 283 10.82 17.62 -8.25
CA LEU A 283 10.41 18.98 -7.95
C LEU A 283 8.95 19.01 -7.52
N ARG A 284 8.67 19.82 -6.50
CA ARG A 284 7.33 20.03 -5.96
C ARG A 284 7.05 21.52 -5.82
N ALA A 285 5.77 21.88 -5.82
CA ALA A 285 5.36 23.24 -5.53
C ALA A 285 4.37 23.32 -4.37
N TRP A 286 4.47 24.41 -3.64
CA TRP A 286 3.55 24.76 -2.57
C TRP A 286 3.38 26.28 -2.53
N SER A 287 2.38 26.74 -1.78
CA SER A 287 2.09 28.17 -1.69
C SER A 287 1.64 28.56 -0.31
N TYR A 288 1.83 29.83 0.01
CA TYR A 288 1.21 30.47 1.14
C TYR A 288 0.95 31.95 0.85
N GLN A 289 0.08 32.54 1.66
CA GLN A 289 -0.16 33.97 1.68
C GLN A 289 0.54 34.57 2.91
N ARG A 290 1.14 35.75 2.76
CA ARG A 290 1.61 36.54 3.90
C ARG A 290 1.62 38.02 3.55
N ASP A 291 1.10 38.86 4.46
CA ASP A 291 1.15 40.32 4.37
C ASP A 291 0.61 40.89 3.03
N GLY A 292 -0.39 40.22 2.45
CA GLY A 292 -1.00 40.60 1.17
C GLY A 292 -0.36 39.95 -0.05
N HIS A 293 0.79 39.27 0.12
CA HIS A 293 1.50 38.60 -0.96
C HIS A 293 1.15 37.12 -1.05
N LEU A 294 1.00 36.62 -2.27
CA LEU A 294 0.87 35.18 -2.57
C LEU A 294 2.17 34.67 -3.18
N PHE A 295 2.71 33.60 -2.61
CA PHE A 295 3.95 32.99 -3.07
C PHE A 295 3.68 31.62 -3.67
N TYR A 296 4.17 31.39 -4.89
CA TYR A 296 4.31 30.07 -5.50
C TYR A 296 5.77 29.64 -5.38
N ILE A 297 6.04 28.54 -4.68
CA ILE A 297 7.39 28.15 -4.27
C ILE A 297 7.68 26.78 -4.86
N ILE A 298 8.83 26.66 -5.53
CA ILE A 298 9.35 25.40 -6.09
C ILE A 298 10.50 24.93 -5.20
N THR A 299 10.44 23.67 -4.77
CA THR A 299 11.46 22.99 -3.96
C THR A 299 11.64 21.55 -4.45
N GLY A 300 12.54 20.79 -3.83
CA GLY A 300 12.91 19.43 -4.25
C GLY A 300 14.01 19.41 -5.31
N GLY A 301 14.16 18.24 -5.95
CA GLY A 301 15.10 17.94 -7.04
C GLY A 301 16.38 18.78 -7.04
N ASP A 302 17.40 18.35 -6.28
CA ASP A 302 18.78 18.91 -6.21
C ASP A 302 18.99 20.43 -6.34
N LEU A 303 17.95 21.25 -6.18
CA LEU A 303 18.01 22.70 -6.17
C LEU A 303 18.68 23.16 -4.88
N ALA A 304 19.73 23.98 -5.02
CA ALA A 304 20.48 24.55 -3.91
C ALA A 304 19.61 25.47 -3.01
N THR A 305 18.62 26.14 -3.60
CA THR A 305 17.70 27.07 -2.92
C THR A 305 16.27 26.80 -3.42
N SER A 306 15.27 27.37 -2.74
CA SER A 306 13.90 27.34 -3.20
C SER A 306 13.58 28.52 -4.09
N LEU A 307 13.01 28.26 -5.26
CA LEU A 307 12.64 29.31 -6.22
C LEU A 307 11.24 29.83 -5.86
N VAL A 308 11.09 31.14 -5.70
CA VAL A 308 9.85 31.77 -5.26
C VAL A 308 9.37 32.78 -6.28
N TYR A 309 8.18 32.55 -6.81
CA TYR A 309 7.44 33.54 -7.57
C TYR A 309 6.46 34.25 -6.64
N ASP A 310 6.63 35.55 -6.47
CA ASP A 310 5.63 36.39 -5.83
C ASP A 310 4.58 36.78 -6.88
N VAL A 311 3.39 36.21 -6.76
CA VAL A 311 2.28 36.42 -7.71
C VAL A 311 1.83 37.89 -7.73
N THR A 312 2.02 38.60 -6.62
CA THR A 312 1.56 39.98 -6.40
C THR A 312 2.45 40.97 -7.12
N THR A 313 3.76 40.80 -6.99
CA THR A 313 4.76 41.68 -7.63
C THR A 313 5.19 41.16 -9.00
N GLN A 314 4.89 39.90 -9.31
CA GLN A 314 5.30 39.18 -10.51
C GLN A 314 6.82 39.04 -10.65
N VAL A 315 7.52 39.01 -9.52
CA VAL A 315 8.99 38.92 -9.46
C VAL A 315 9.41 37.59 -8.85
N TRP A 316 10.49 37.05 -9.42
CA TRP A 316 11.17 35.88 -8.87
C TRP A 316 12.24 36.29 -7.87
N HIS A 317 12.33 35.52 -6.79
CA HIS A 317 13.43 35.55 -5.82
C HIS A 317 13.72 34.14 -5.32
N GLU A 318 14.83 33.97 -4.62
CA GLU A 318 15.19 32.70 -3.98
C GLU A 318 15.01 32.80 -2.48
N ARG A 319 14.67 31.69 -1.85
CA ARG A 319 14.69 31.51 -0.39
C ARG A 319 15.57 30.32 -0.05
N ALA A 320 16.38 30.49 0.97
CA ALA A 320 17.29 29.47 1.45
C ALA A 320 17.20 29.36 2.96
N TYR A 321 17.55 28.19 3.48
CA TYR A 321 17.93 28.03 4.87
C TYR A 321 19.43 28.33 5.02
N THR A 322 19.81 28.89 6.17
CA THR A 322 21.22 29.18 6.48
C THR A 322 21.73 28.10 7.42
N GLU A 323 22.66 27.30 6.93
CA GLU A 323 23.30 26.24 7.69
C GLU A 323 24.22 26.78 8.79
N ALA A 324 24.57 25.94 9.75
CA ALA A 324 25.45 26.31 10.86
C ALA A 324 26.84 26.78 10.40
N ASP A 325 27.30 26.34 9.23
CA ASP A 325 28.56 26.73 8.60
C ASP A 325 28.46 28.00 7.73
N GLY A 326 27.27 28.61 7.65
CA GLY A 326 26.99 29.80 6.85
C GLY A 326 26.73 29.53 5.37
N THR A 327 26.71 28.26 4.95
CA THR A 327 26.26 27.90 3.60
C THR A 327 24.73 27.98 3.48
N PHE A 328 24.26 28.06 2.24
CA PHE A 328 22.83 28.07 1.95
C PHE A 328 22.38 26.72 1.44
N SER A 329 21.27 26.25 1.98
CA SER A 329 20.54 25.06 1.55
C SER A 329 19.11 25.41 1.19
N GLN A 330 18.38 24.43 0.67
CA GLN A 330 17.00 24.59 0.27
C GLN A 330 16.14 25.03 1.47
N PHE A 331 15.16 25.90 1.24
CA PHE A 331 14.23 26.26 2.31
C PHE A 331 13.47 25.00 2.79
N HIS A 332 13.39 24.82 4.11
CA HIS A 332 12.86 23.60 4.73
C HIS A 332 11.38 23.33 4.44
N GLY A 333 10.59 24.37 4.18
CA GLY A 333 9.18 24.22 3.92
C GLY A 333 8.86 23.47 2.64
N ILE A 334 8.03 22.43 2.75
CA ILE A 334 7.56 21.62 1.62
C ILE A 334 6.04 21.53 1.50
N THR A 335 5.32 21.86 2.57
CA THR A 335 3.85 21.90 2.59
C THR A 335 3.39 23.00 3.53
N TYR A 336 2.15 23.45 3.37
CA TYR A 336 1.60 24.57 4.11
C TYR A 336 0.14 24.34 4.46
N MET A 337 -0.23 24.74 5.68
CA MET A 337 -1.62 24.94 6.06
C MET A 337 -1.77 26.19 6.93
N PHE A 338 -2.93 26.83 6.87
CA PHE A 338 -3.30 27.88 7.81
C PHE A 338 -4.25 27.30 8.86
N ALA A 339 -3.84 27.29 10.12
CA ALA A 339 -4.63 26.73 11.20
C ALA A 339 -4.48 27.57 12.47
N ASN A 340 -5.57 27.76 13.20
CA ASN A 340 -5.59 28.49 14.47
C ASN A 340 -4.93 29.88 14.39
N GLY A 341 -5.11 30.58 13.27
CA GLY A 341 -4.52 31.92 13.04
C GLY A 341 -3.02 31.92 12.73
N ASN A 342 -2.40 30.76 12.56
CA ASN A 342 -0.97 30.63 12.31
C ASN A 342 -0.67 29.99 10.96
N HIS A 343 0.43 30.41 10.36
CA HIS A 343 1.07 29.72 9.24
C HIS A 343 1.81 28.49 9.78
N ILE A 344 1.38 27.31 9.37
CA ILE A 344 2.03 26.04 9.70
C ILE A 344 2.67 25.51 8.44
N ILE A 345 3.95 25.18 8.52
CA ILE A 345 4.75 24.68 7.41
C ILE A 345 5.28 23.31 7.81
N GLY A 346 5.20 22.33 6.91
CA GLY A 346 5.88 21.05 7.09
C GLY A 346 7.33 21.15 6.64
N ASP A 347 8.23 20.68 7.49
CA ASP A 347 9.67 20.56 7.25
C ASP A 347 9.95 19.28 6.44
N TYR A 348 10.96 19.29 5.58
CA TYR A 348 11.36 18.08 4.84
C TYR A 348 12.31 17.17 5.63
N GLU A 349 12.94 17.66 6.71
CA GLU A 349 13.90 16.90 7.52
C GLU A 349 13.29 16.16 8.70
N THR A 350 12.10 16.57 9.17
CA THR A 350 11.45 16.05 10.39
C THR A 350 10.02 15.63 10.15
#